data_AF-A0AAU2K8T3-F1
#
_entry.id   AF-A0AAU2K8T3-F1
#
_cell.length_a   1.000
_cell.length_b   1.000
_cell.length_c   1.000
_cell.angle_alpha   90.00
_cell.angle_beta   90.00
_cell.angle_gamma   90.00
#
_symmetry.space_group_name_H-M   'P 1'
#
loop_
_entity.id
_entity.type
_entity.pdbx_description
1 polymer ?
#
loop_
_entity_poly.entity_id
_entity_poly.type
_entity_poly.pdbx_seq_one_letter_code
_entity_poly.pdbx_strand_id
1 'polypeptide(L)'
;MRAAPRPDLAALWRRVEELSERSGQDPAYVLAAQRLSHLSGVEPARIPSVVAGTAAEEPLEQRVHRRFLRLRATRRDKHGREWPLAAIADDFDAPGASLGPLNAGTGLPRLGHAAGVQRFFGVHAGFLLADSKSSVERALALTPDGRGDLEHLSHLTGITPQAIRLTLDGRPPRLPLKEQVHQRFEHLRRTRLREDGQPHSLSAIARSFDASGQSLTRLAQGEGLPNLAAAAGIQRFYGVEGGFLLADDTEALATALTAIERELECAERQQENPMLAVMRAHDVRSIVTRAGRLSPRGWKSLADHLDDLLAREGQLGRPAAGAGRDGGDAAAGGHTAEGGDV
;
A
#
# COMPACT_ATOMS: atom_id res chain seq x y z
N MET A 1 -11.55 21.10 -44.04
CA MET A 1 -10.68 20.32 -43.15
C MET A 1 -11.25 18.92 -42.99
N ARG A 2 -10.56 17.88 -43.49
CA ARG A 2 -10.94 16.48 -43.24
C ARG A 2 -10.62 16.15 -41.78
N ALA A 3 -11.60 15.54 -41.09
CA ALA A 3 -11.43 15.06 -39.73
C ALA A 3 -10.29 14.03 -39.67
N ALA A 4 -9.40 14.16 -38.68
CA ALA A 4 -8.43 13.12 -38.38
C ALA A 4 -9.18 11.82 -38.03
N PRO A 5 -8.76 10.66 -38.56
CA PRO A 5 -9.50 9.42 -38.36
C PRO A 5 -9.45 9.03 -36.87
N ARG A 6 -10.62 8.68 -36.34
CA ARG A 6 -10.76 8.14 -34.98
C ARG A 6 -9.87 6.91 -34.83
N PRO A 7 -9.25 6.70 -33.66
CA PRO A 7 -8.41 5.53 -33.43
C PRO A 7 -9.25 4.27 -33.65
N ASP A 8 -8.72 3.39 -34.50
CA ASP A 8 -9.31 2.10 -34.81
C ASP A 8 -9.16 1.20 -33.59
N LEU A 9 -10.23 1.11 -32.80
CA LEU A 9 -10.30 0.28 -31.61
C LEU A 9 -10.05 -1.21 -31.94
N ALA A 10 -10.31 -1.64 -33.18
CA ALA A 10 -9.99 -2.98 -33.65
C ALA A 10 -8.49 -3.16 -33.96
N ALA A 11 -7.77 -2.09 -34.28
CA ALA A 11 -6.31 -2.11 -34.38
C ALA A 11 -5.63 -2.10 -33.00
N LEU A 12 -6.23 -1.41 -32.03
CA LEU A 12 -5.80 -1.45 -30.62
C LEU A 12 -6.04 -2.83 -30.00
N TRP A 13 -7.18 -3.46 -30.32
CA TRP A 13 -7.51 -4.83 -29.91
C TRP A 13 -6.49 -5.85 -30.44
N ARG A 14 -6.21 -5.85 -31.75
CA ARG A 14 -5.18 -6.73 -32.37
C ARG A 14 -3.79 -6.55 -31.75
N ARG A 15 -3.46 -5.34 -31.32
CA ARG A 15 -2.15 -5.04 -30.73
C ARG A 15 -2.02 -5.53 -29.30
N VAL A 16 -3.13 -5.62 -28.57
CA VAL A 16 -3.19 -6.26 -27.24
C VAL A 16 -3.11 -7.78 -27.41
N GLU A 17 -3.78 -8.36 -28.41
CA GLU A 17 -3.63 -9.80 -28.76
C GLU A 17 -2.17 -10.15 -29.08
N GLU A 18 -1.49 -9.39 -29.97
CA GLU A 18 -0.08 -9.63 -30.34
C GLU A 18 0.89 -9.50 -29.15
N LEU A 19 0.63 -8.60 -28.20
CA LEU A 19 1.49 -8.38 -27.02
C LEU A 19 1.28 -9.48 -25.96
N SER A 20 0.04 -9.92 -25.79
CA SER A 20 -0.33 -11.02 -24.90
C SER A 20 0.24 -12.36 -25.40
N GLU A 21 0.16 -12.65 -26.71
CA GLU A 21 0.78 -13.83 -27.34
C GLU A 21 2.31 -13.87 -27.15
N ARG A 22 2.98 -12.73 -27.30
CA ARG A 22 4.44 -12.61 -27.09
C ARG A 22 4.88 -12.78 -25.63
N SER A 23 3.97 -12.60 -24.68
CA SER A 23 4.23 -12.65 -23.24
C SER A 23 3.76 -13.95 -22.60
N GLY A 24 3.21 -14.88 -23.40
CA GLY A 24 2.68 -16.16 -22.93
C GLY A 24 1.40 -16.04 -22.10
N GLN A 25 0.69 -14.90 -22.18
CA GLN A 25 -0.56 -14.67 -21.45
C GLN A 25 -1.74 -14.67 -22.42
N ASP A 26 -2.85 -15.30 -22.01
CA ASP A 26 -4.08 -15.36 -22.80
C ASP A 26 -4.82 -13.99 -22.76
N PRO A 27 -5.01 -13.29 -23.90
CA PRO A 27 -5.77 -12.05 -23.97
C PRO A 27 -7.22 -12.19 -23.46
N ALA A 28 -7.80 -13.40 -23.58
CA ALA A 28 -9.14 -13.70 -23.05
C ALA A 28 -9.20 -13.63 -21.53
N TYR A 29 -8.08 -13.80 -20.83
CA TYR A 29 -7.98 -13.70 -19.37
C TYR A 29 -7.97 -12.25 -18.87
N VAL A 30 -7.31 -11.32 -19.59
CA VAL A 30 -7.17 -9.92 -19.19
C VAL A 30 -8.48 -9.14 -19.33
N LEU A 31 -9.25 -9.45 -20.39
CA LEU A 31 -10.56 -8.84 -20.69
C LEU A 31 -11.74 -9.71 -20.26
N ALA A 32 -11.47 -10.80 -19.52
CA ALA A 32 -12.52 -11.68 -19.03
C ALA A 32 -13.58 -10.88 -18.28
N ALA A 33 -14.83 -10.97 -18.73
CA ALA A 33 -15.97 -10.34 -18.06
C ALA A 33 -16.04 -10.76 -16.58
N GLN A 34 -15.62 -11.99 -16.25
CA GLN A 34 -15.53 -12.47 -14.88
C GLN A 34 -14.47 -11.74 -14.04
N ARG A 35 -13.30 -11.45 -14.63
CA ARG A 35 -12.23 -10.69 -13.97
C ARG A 35 -12.65 -9.24 -13.73
N LEU A 36 -13.14 -8.57 -14.77
CA LEU A 36 -13.61 -7.18 -14.65
C LEU A 36 -14.77 -7.07 -13.67
N SER A 37 -15.65 -8.06 -13.65
CA SER A 37 -16.74 -8.15 -12.69
C SER A 37 -16.26 -8.40 -11.26
N HIS A 38 -15.20 -9.18 -11.06
CA HIS A 38 -14.58 -9.38 -9.76
C HIS A 38 -13.95 -8.10 -9.20
N LEU A 39 -13.34 -7.28 -10.06
CA LEU A 39 -12.63 -6.05 -9.66
C LEU A 39 -13.54 -4.80 -9.55
N SER A 40 -14.60 -4.73 -10.36
CA SER A 40 -15.53 -3.59 -10.40
C SER A 40 -16.82 -3.80 -9.61
N GLY A 41 -17.17 -5.06 -9.32
CA GLY A 41 -18.47 -5.43 -8.76
C GLY A 41 -19.63 -5.38 -9.76
N VAL A 42 -19.40 -4.96 -11.01
CA VAL A 42 -20.43 -4.94 -12.07
C VAL A 42 -20.68 -6.35 -12.57
N GLU A 43 -21.94 -6.74 -12.79
CA GLU A 43 -22.30 -8.09 -13.22
C GLU A 43 -21.62 -8.50 -14.54
N PRO A 44 -21.10 -9.74 -14.69
CA PRO A 44 -20.31 -10.15 -15.86
C PRO A 44 -21.07 -9.95 -17.18
N ALA A 45 -22.37 -10.25 -17.20
CA ALA A 45 -23.21 -10.10 -18.38
C ALA A 45 -23.37 -8.63 -18.83
N ARG A 46 -23.15 -7.66 -17.93
CA ARG A 46 -23.28 -6.23 -18.21
C ARG A 46 -21.96 -5.57 -18.60
N ILE A 47 -20.82 -6.20 -18.29
CA ILE A 47 -19.49 -5.67 -18.62
C ILE A 47 -19.35 -5.29 -20.10
N PRO A 48 -19.75 -6.12 -21.09
CA PRO A 48 -19.61 -5.75 -22.50
C PRO A 48 -20.39 -4.48 -22.87
N SER A 49 -21.62 -4.33 -22.38
CA SER A 49 -22.46 -3.15 -22.63
C SER A 49 -21.95 -1.90 -21.91
N VAL A 50 -21.38 -2.04 -20.71
CA VAL A 50 -20.75 -0.92 -19.99
C VAL A 50 -19.49 -0.45 -20.72
N VAL A 51 -18.64 -1.38 -21.17
CA VAL A 51 -17.44 -1.07 -21.97
C VAL A 51 -17.80 -0.43 -23.31
N ALA A 52 -18.88 -0.89 -23.95
CA ALA A 52 -19.39 -0.31 -25.19
C ALA A 52 -20.09 1.05 -24.99
N GLY A 53 -20.29 1.50 -23.73
CA GLY A 53 -21.00 2.73 -23.42
C GLY A 53 -22.51 2.69 -23.73
N THR A 54 -23.07 1.49 -23.89
CA THR A 54 -24.48 1.26 -24.23
C THR A 54 -25.34 0.82 -23.05
N ALA A 55 -24.71 0.50 -21.92
CA ALA A 55 -25.44 0.13 -20.70
C ALA A 55 -26.14 1.34 -20.06
N ALA A 56 -27.43 1.19 -19.78
CA ALA A 56 -28.14 2.10 -18.89
C ALA A 56 -27.63 1.95 -17.45
N GLU A 57 -27.53 3.06 -16.73
CA GLU A 57 -27.10 3.07 -15.34
C GLU A 57 -28.24 2.63 -14.42
N GLU A 58 -27.94 1.74 -13.49
CA GLU A 58 -28.93 1.27 -12.50
C GLU A 58 -29.09 2.30 -11.36
N PRO A 59 -30.25 2.30 -10.67
CA PRO A 59 -30.43 3.04 -9.42
C PRO A 59 -29.33 2.71 -8.41
N LEU A 60 -28.86 3.73 -7.69
CA LEU A 60 -27.73 3.61 -6.76
C LEU A 60 -27.92 2.48 -5.73
N GLU A 61 -29.12 2.37 -5.17
CA GLU A 61 -29.50 1.37 -4.17
C GLU A 61 -29.32 -0.05 -4.70
N GLN A 62 -29.77 -0.29 -5.95
CA GLN A 62 -29.65 -1.59 -6.60
C GLN A 62 -28.20 -1.95 -6.89
N ARG A 63 -27.40 -0.98 -7.37
CA ARG A 63 -25.96 -1.19 -7.61
C ARG A 63 -25.22 -1.53 -6.34
N VAL A 64 -25.42 -0.72 -5.30
CA VAL A 64 -24.73 -0.86 -4.01
C VAL A 64 -25.07 -2.21 -3.37
N HIS A 65 -26.36 -2.58 -3.39
CA HIS A 65 -26.82 -3.88 -2.91
C HIS A 65 -26.20 -5.04 -3.69
N ARG A 66 -26.26 -5.01 -5.04
CA ARG A 66 -25.71 -6.07 -5.89
C ARG A 66 -24.20 -6.24 -5.72
N ARG A 67 -23.46 -5.12 -5.62
CA ARG A 67 -22.01 -5.14 -5.37
C ARG A 67 -21.67 -5.72 -4.01
N PHE A 68 -22.45 -5.38 -2.98
CA PHE A 68 -22.27 -5.96 -1.65
C PHE A 68 -22.51 -7.47 -1.63
N LEU A 69 -23.59 -7.95 -2.25
CA LEU A 69 -23.84 -9.38 -2.39
C LEU A 69 -22.73 -10.08 -3.17
N ARG A 70 -22.21 -9.44 -4.23
CA ARG A 70 -21.11 -10.00 -5.02
C ARG A 70 -19.81 -10.11 -4.23
N LEU A 71 -19.49 -9.13 -3.38
CA LEU A 71 -18.33 -9.23 -2.46
C LEU A 71 -18.47 -10.45 -1.55
N ARG A 72 -19.61 -10.58 -0.88
CA ARG A 72 -19.90 -11.73 -0.01
C ARG A 72 -19.87 -13.06 -0.77
N ALA A 73 -20.28 -13.04 -2.04
CA ALA A 73 -20.31 -14.24 -2.87
C ALA A 73 -18.94 -14.66 -3.42
N THR A 74 -18.03 -13.72 -3.65
CA THR A 74 -16.73 -13.97 -4.33
C THR A 74 -15.52 -13.91 -3.41
N ARG A 75 -15.64 -13.28 -2.23
CA ARG A 75 -14.59 -13.14 -1.22
C ARG A 75 -15.02 -13.91 0.02
N ARG A 76 -14.83 -15.22 -0.03
CA ARG A 76 -15.26 -16.17 1.00
C ARG A 76 -14.28 -16.21 2.19
N ASP A 77 -14.72 -16.76 3.33
CA ASP A 77 -13.84 -17.05 4.45
C ASP A 77 -12.84 -18.18 4.10
N LYS A 78 -11.90 -18.46 5.00
CA LYS A 78 -10.90 -19.54 4.84
C LYS A 78 -11.50 -20.95 4.66
N HIS A 79 -12.80 -21.11 4.88
CA HIS A 79 -13.55 -22.35 4.71
C HIS A 79 -14.50 -22.31 3.50
N GLY A 80 -14.43 -21.26 2.66
CA GLY A 80 -15.28 -21.11 1.47
C GLY A 80 -16.71 -20.62 1.76
N ARG A 81 -17.02 -20.21 2.98
CA ARG A 81 -18.36 -19.74 3.39
C ARG A 81 -18.47 -18.22 3.22
N GLU A 82 -19.70 -17.72 3.13
CA GLU A 82 -19.90 -16.26 3.18
C GLU A 82 -19.56 -15.72 4.56
N TRP A 83 -18.98 -14.53 4.58
CA TRP A 83 -18.81 -13.81 5.82
C TRP A 83 -20.19 -13.44 6.42
N PRO A 84 -20.40 -13.74 7.72
CA PRO A 84 -21.56 -13.25 8.47
C PRO A 84 -21.56 -11.72 8.51
N LEU A 85 -22.75 -11.10 8.45
CA LEU A 85 -22.85 -9.63 8.53
C LEU A 85 -22.25 -9.05 9.81
N ALA A 86 -22.40 -9.77 10.93
CA ALA A 86 -21.78 -9.40 12.21
C ALA A 86 -20.25 -9.35 12.09
N ALA A 87 -19.62 -10.40 11.53
CA ALA A 87 -18.16 -10.44 11.36
C ALA A 87 -17.63 -9.33 10.44
N ILE A 88 -18.39 -8.97 9.40
CA ILE A 88 -18.01 -7.84 8.53
C ILE A 88 -18.11 -6.52 9.30
N ALA A 89 -19.19 -6.32 10.06
CA ALA A 89 -19.44 -5.08 10.81
C ALA A 89 -18.47 -4.89 12.00
N ASP A 90 -18.12 -5.99 12.67
CA ASP A 90 -17.18 -6.01 13.81
C ASP A 90 -15.79 -5.50 13.39
N ASP A 91 -15.36 -5.73 12.14
CA ASP A 91 -14.06 -5.25 11.60
C ASP A 91 -13.94 -3.72 11.54
N PHE A 92 -15.06 -3.00 11.58
CA PHE A 92 -15.08 -1.54 11.59
C PHE A 92 -15.96 -0.96 12.70
N ASP A 93 -16.02 -1.68 13.83
CA ASP A 93 -16.68 -1.25 15.07
C ASP A 93 -18.16 -0.85 14.89
N ALA A 94 -18.86 -1.51 13.97
CA ALA A 94 -20.27 -1.25 13.71
C ALA A 94 -21.15 -2.39 14.27
N PRO A 95 -22.38 -2.08 14.72
CA PRO A 95 -23.31 -3.13 15.14
C PRO A 95 -23.60 -4.10 13.99
N GLY A 96 -23.64 -5.42 14.24
CA GLY A 96 -23.90 -6.43 13.20
C GLY A 96 -25.20 -6.22 12.42
N ALA A 97 -26.22 -5.59 13.02
CA ALA A 97 -27.47 -5.22 12.37
C ALA A 97 -27.34 -4.06 11.36
N SER A 98 -26.25 -3.29 11.40
CA SER A 98 -26.05 -2.09 10.57
C SER A 98 -25.95 -2.38 9.07
N LEU A 99 -25.56 -3.61 8.70
CA LEU A 99 -25.50 -4.07 7.32
C LEU A 99 -26.78 -4.78 6.85
N GLY A 100 -27.77 -4.97 7.74
CA GLY A 100 -29.04 -5.63 7.42
C GLY A 100 -29.78 -4.95 6.26
N PRO A 101 -30.02 -3.62 6.29
CA PRO A 101 -30.68 -2.91 5.19
C PRO A 101 -29.92 -2.99 3.86
N LEU A 102 -28.59 -2.91 3.90
CA LEU A 102 -27.74 -3.08 2.71
C LEU A 102 -27.87 -4.50 2.14
N ASN A 103 -27.84 -5.51 3.01
CA ASN A 103 -27.99 -6.91 2.61
C ASN A 103 -29.38 -7.24 2.08
N ALA A 104 -30.41 -6.56 2.55
CA ALA A 104 -31.79 -6.71 2.07
C ALA A 104 -32.11 -5.84 0.84
N GLY A 105 -31.21 -4.93 0.45
CA GLY A 105 -31.43 -3.99 -0.65
C GLY A 105 -32.45 -2.89 -0.33
N THR A 106 -32.72 -2.67 0.97
CA THR A 106 -33.72 -1.71 1.45
C THR A 106 -33.11 -0.40 1.95
N GLY A 107 -31.78 -0.29 2.01
CA GLY A 107 -31.10 0.92 2.45
C GLY A 107 -29.65 1.02 2.00
N LEU A 108 -29.17 2.26 1.88
CA LEU A 108 -27.78 2.57 1.58
C LEU A 108 -26.91 2.55 2.85
N PRO A 109 -25.64 2.14 2.74
CA PRO A 109 -24.71 2.27 3.85
C PRO A 109 -24.36 3.74 4.06
N ARG A 110 -24.12 4.11 5.33
CA ARG A 110 -23.43 5.36 5.65
C ARG A 110 -22.01 5.32 5.05
N LEU A 111 -21.45 6.47 4.71
CA LEU A 111 -20.11 6.56 4.10
C LEU A 111 -19.04 5.80 4.90
N GLY A 112 -19.05 5.92 6.24
CA GLY A 112 -18.13 5.18 7.11
C GLY A 112 -18.30 3.65 7.02
N HIS A 113 -19.54 3.16 6.93
CA HIS A 113 -19.81 1.73 6.78
C HIS A 113 -19.43 1.22 5.39
N ALA A 114 -19.66 2.03 4.34
CA ALA A 114 -19.21 1.70 2.98
C ALA A 114 -17.68 1.58 2.92
N ALA A 115 -16.95 2.50 3.56
CA ALA A 115 -15.51 2.44 3.68
C ALA A 115 -15.03 1.21 4.49
N GLY A 116 -15.72 0.89 5.59
CA GLY A 116 -15.46 -0.30 6.40
C GLY A 116 -15.58 -1.60 5.61
N VAL A 117 -16.72 -1.79 4.92
CA VAL A 117 -16.95 -2.95 4.05
C VAL A 117 -15.89 -3.05 2.93
N GLN A 118 -15.52 -1.93 2.32
CA GLN A 118 -14.50 -1.92 1.26
C GLN A 118 -13.12 -2.32 1.78
N ARG A 119 -12.72 -1.87 2.98
CA ARG A 119 -11.47 -2.29 3.63
C ARG A 119 -11.49 -3.77 3.99
N PHE A 120 -12.56 -4.24 4.63
CA PHE A 120 -12.73 -5.64 5.03
C PHE A 120 -12.50 -6.60 3.86
N PHE A 121 -13.07 -6.28 2.69
CA PHE A 121 -12.94 -7.11 1.49
C PHE A 121 -11.71 -6.80 0.63
N GLY A 122 -10.87 -5.83 1.01
CA GLY A 122 -9.69 -5.43 0.25
C GLY A 122 -10.03 -4.93 -1.15
N VAL A 123 -11.04 -4.06 -1.27
CA VAL A 123 -11.45 -3.43 -2.54
C VAL A 123 -11.30 -1.92 -2.48
N HIS A 124 -11.22 -1.29 -3.66
CA HIS A 124 -10.91 0.13 -3.78
C HIS A 124 -11.98 1.05 -3.15
N ALA A 125 -11.54 2.24 -2.73
CA ALA A 125 -12.43 3.30 -2.28
C ALA A 125 -13.40 3.73 -3.40
N GLY A 126 -14.70 3.58 -3.16
CA GLY A 126 -15.75 3.87 -4.14
C GLY A 126 -16.34 2.64 -4.82
N PHE A 127 -15.82 1.44 -4.54
CA PHE A 127 -16.33 0.18 -5.11
C PHE A 127 -17.84 0.03 -4.94
N LEU A 128 -18.43 0.44 -3.82
CA LEU A 128 -19.87 0.32 -3.62
C LEU A 128 -20.66 1.43 -4.33
N LEU A 129 -20.16 2.67 -4.31
CA LEU A 129 -20.94 3.87 -4.63
C LEU A 129 -20.79 4.37 -6.07
N ALA A 130 -19.65 4.08 -6.72
CA ALA A 130 -19.34 4.56 -8.06
C ALA A 130 -20.33 4.03 -9.12
N ASP A 131 -20.54 4.78 -10.20
CA ASP A 131 -21.31 4.28 -11.34
C ASP A 131 -20.62 3.12 -12.06
N SER A 132 -21.36 2.41 -12.89
CA SER A 132 -20.89 1.16 -13.53
C SER A 132 -19.73 1.44 -14.48
N LYS A 133 -19.79 2.55 -15.22
CA LYS A 133 -18.72 2.96 -16.13
C LYS A 133 -17.44 3.30 -15.37
N SER A 134 -17.50 4.18 -14.39
CA SER A 134 -16.34 4.56 -13.55
C SER A 134 -15.72 3.35 -12.84
N SER A 135 -16.54 2.38 -12.41
CA SER A 135 -16.05 1.17 -11.73
C SER A 135 -15.36 0.20 -12.69
N VAL A 136 -15.88 0.05 -13.92
CA VAL A 136 -15.26 -0.78 -14.97
C VAL A 136 -14.00 -0.11 -15.52
N GLU A 137 -14.00 1.21 -15.71
CA GLU A 137 -12.81 1.98 -16.09
C GLU A 137 -11.69 1.81 -15.06
N ARG A 138 -12.03 1.85 -13.77
CA ARG A 138 -11.07 1.57 -12.69
C ARG A 138 -10.60 0.12 -12.70
N ALA A 139 -11.47 -0.86 -12.93
CA ALA A 139 -11.08 -2.27 -13.05
C ALA A 139 -10.20 -2.56 -14.28
N LEU A 140 -10.40 -1.82 -15.37
CA LEU A 140 -9.53 -1.83 -16.55
C LEU A 140 -8.20 -1.13 -16.29
N ALA A 141 -8.17 -0.13 -15.41
CA ALA A 141 -6.93 0.50 -14.93
C ALA A 141 -6.18 -0.36 -13.91
N LEU A 142 -6.87 -1.30 -13.25
CA LEU A 142 -6.29 -2.34 -12.42
C LEU A 142 -5.93 -3.54 -13.31
N THR A 143 -5.00 -3.37 -14.24
CA THR A 143 -4.29 -4.48 -14.87
C THR A 143 -3.34 -5.11 -13.83
N PRO A 144 -3.03 -6.41 -13.91
CA PRO A 144 -1.91 -6.98 -13.14
C PRO A 144 -0.57 -6.34 -13.55
N ASP A 145 -0.54 -5.64 -14.69
CA ASP A 145 0.60 -4.89 -15.20
C ASP A 145 0.32 -3.37 -15.23
N GLY A 146 0.85 -2.62 -14.26
CA GLY A 146 1.40 -1.28 -14.50
C GLY A 146 0.49 -0.04 -14.44
N ARG A 147 -0.83 -0.09 -14.67
CA ARG A 147 -1.64 1.17 -14.74
C ARG A 147 -1.93 1.84 -13.39
N GLY A 148 -2.11 1.06 -12.32
CA GLY A 148 -2.10 1.59 -10.95
C GLY A 148 -0.73 2.17 -10.58
N ASP A 149 0.33 1.56 -11.10
CA ASP A 149 1.70 1.98 -10.86
C ASP A 149 2.01 3.27 -11.60
N LEU A 150 1.49 3.51 -12.81
CA LEU A 150 1.72 4.77 -13.53
C LEU A 150 1.09 5.99 -12.85
N GLU A 151 -0.11 5.86 -12.29
CA GLU A 151 -0.75 6.96 -11.54
C GLU A 151 -0.04 7.18 -10.19
N HIS A 152 0.43 6.12 -9.54
CA HIS A 152 1.23 6.22 -8.33
C HIS A 152 2.61 6.85 -8.60
N LEU A 153 3.31 6.41 -9.64
CA LEU A 153 4.57 7.00 -10.10
C LEU A 153 4.37 8.45 -10.53
N SER A 154 3.25 8.77 -11.19
CA SER A 154 2.87 10.16 -11.52
C SER A 154 2.71 11.00 -10.25
N HIS A 155 2.05 10.46 -9.22
CA HIS A 155 1.95 11.12 -7.92
C HIS A 155 3.34 11.37 -7.28
N LEU A 156 4.22 10.38 -7.30
CA LEU A 156 5.55 10.43 -6.67
C LEU A 156 6.58 11.29 -7.43
N THR A 157 6.42 11.46 -8.74
CA THR A 157 7.44 12.13 -9.60
C THR A 157 6.97 13.44 -10.22
N GLY A 158 5.65 13.68 -10.27
CA GLY A 158 5.08 14.81 -11.01
C GLY A 158 5.16 14.68 -12.53
N ILE A 159 5.53 13.50 -13.04
CA ILE A 159 5.59 13.18 -14.47
C ILE A 159 4.23 12.61 -14.88
N THR A 160 3.70 13.05 -16.02
CA THR A 160 2.40 12.53 -16.49
C THR A 160 2.48 11.03 -16.77
N PRO A 161 1.40 10.24 -16.57
CA PRO A 161 1.41 8.80 -16.87
C PRO A 161 1.88 8.45 -18.29
N GLN A 162 1.58 9.31 -19.27
CA GLN A 162 2.06 9.17 -20.64
C GLN A 162 3.58 9.37 -20.76
N ALA A 163 4.13 10.41 -20.13
CA ALA A 163 5.56 10.69 -20.12
C ALA A 163 6.33 9.59 -19.39
N ILE A 164 5.78 9.06 -18.28
CA ILE A 164 6.34 7.90 -17.58
C ILE A 164 6.43 6.70 -18.51
N ARG A 165 5.34 6.37 -19.22
CA ARG A 165 5.34 5.26 -20.17
C ARG A 165 6.40 5.46 -21.27
N LEU A 166 6.54 6.68 -21.79
CA LEU A 166 7.56 7.00 -22.79
C LEU A 166 8.98 6.86 -22.24
N THR A 167 9.23 7.29 -21.02
CA THR A 167 10.53 7.15 -20.35
C THR A 167 10.87 5.68 -20.05
N LEU A 168 9.89 4.88 -19.60
CA LEU A 168 10.05 3.43 -19.42
C LEU A 168 10.33 2.70 -20.76
N ASP A 169 9.75 3.19 -21.86
CA ASP A 169 10.04 2.74 -23.24
C ASP A 169 11.43 3.21 -23.75
N GLY A 170 12.25 3.87 -22.92
CA GLY A 170 13.56 4.41 -23.30
C GLY A 170 13.50 5.65 -24.19
N ARG A 171 12.34 6.32 -24.25
CA ARG A 171 12.09 7.50 -25.10
C ARG A 171 11.58 8.68 -24.26
N PRO A 172 12.34 9.15 -23.26
CA PRO A 172 11.89 10.22 -22.37
C PRO A 172 11.55 11.49 -23.15
N PRO A 173 10.43 12.15 -22.85
CA PRO A 173 10.13 13.46 -23.39
C PRO A 173 11.26 14.44 -23.05
N ARG A 174 11.69 15.25 -24.03
CA ARG A 174 12.71 16.28 -23.82
C ARG A 174 12.04 17.64 -23.66
N LEU A 175 11.42 17.86 -22.51
CA LEU A 175 10.88 19.17 -22.17
C LEU A 175 12.02 20.12 -21.81
N PRO A 176 11.92 21.43 -22.15
CA PRO A 176 12.80 22.43 -21.57
C PRO A 176 12.69 22.38 -20.04
N LEU A 177 13.83 22.44 -19.33
CA LEU A 177 13.88 22.34 -17.86
C LEU A 177 12.88 23.28 -17.17
N LYS A 178 12.73 24.51 -17.70
CA LYS A 178 11.78 25.51 -17.19
C LYS A 178 10.32 25.02 -17.23
N GLU A 179 9.94 24.34 -18.30
CA GLU A 179 8.60 23.78 -18.46
C GLU A 179 8.41 22.57 -17.53
N GLN A 180 9.39 21.68 -17.44
CA GLN A 180 9.36 20.53 -16.53
C GLN A 180 9.18 20.99 -15.07
N VAL A 181 9.99 21.94 -14.62
CA VAL A 181 9.96 22.47 -13.25
C VAL A 181 8.61 23.15 -12.96
N HIS A 182 8.07 23.89 -13.92
CA HIS A 182 6.74 24.48 -13.79
C HIS A 182 5.64 23.41 -13.69
N GLN A 183 5.66 22.39 -14.56
CA GLN A 183 4.68 21.30 -14.55
C GLN A 183 4.72 20.53 -13.23
N ARG A 184 5.91 20.20 -12.73
CA ARG A 184 6.10 19.48 -11.45
C ARG A 184 5.69 20.34 -10.25
N PHE A 185 5.95 21.65 -10.28
CA PHE A 185 5.47 22.56 -9.24
C PHE A 185 3.93 22.65 -9.21
N GLU A 186 3.28 22.78 -10.37
CA GLU A 186 1.83 22.78 -10.46
C GLU A 186 1.22 21.43 -10.08
N HIS A 187 1.92 20.32 -10.35
CA HIS A 187 1.52 19.00 -9.89
C HIS A 187 1.47 18.92 -8.35
N LEU A 188 2.50 19.42 -7.66
CA LEU A 188 2.49 19.50 -6.19
C LEU A 188 1.31 20.32 -5.69
N ARG A 189 1.06 21.49 -6.29
CA ARG A 189 -0.07 22.36 -5.91
C ARG A 189 -1.43 21.71 -6.10
N ARG A 190 -1.59 20.84 -7.10
CA ARG A 190 -2.84 20.12 -7.39
C ARG A 190 -3.03 18.86 -6.55
N THR A 191 -1.96 18.18 -6.17
CA THR A 191 -2.03 16.86 -5.52
C THR A 191 -1.78 16.90 -4.02
N ARG A 192 -1.14 17.96 -3.50
CA ARG A 192 -0.85 18.17 -2.08
C ARG A 192 -1.64 19.38 -1.59
N LEU A 193 -2.93 19.15 -1.41
CA LEU A 193 -3.88 20.17 -0.97
C LEU A 193 -3.85 20.32 0.55
N ARG A 194 -4.31 21.47 1.02
CA ARG A 194 -4.56 21.73 2.44
C ARG A 194 -5.73 20.88 2.94
N GLU A 195 -5.92 20.85 4.26
CA GLU A 195 -7.06 20.18 4.91
C GLU A 195 -8.42 20.68 4.43
N ASP A 196 -8.51 21.95 4.00
CA ASP A 196 -9.72 22.55 3.42
C ASP A 196 -9.94 22.19 1.93
N GLY A 197 -9.09 21.32 1.38
CA GLY A 197 -9.13 20.90 -0.03
C GLY A 197 -8.64 21.96 -1.01
N GLN A 198 -8.11 23.10 -0.55
CA GLN A 198 -7.59 24.15 -1.41
C GLN A 198 -6.07 24.04 -1.62
N PRO A 199 -5.53 24.49 -2.77
CA PRO A 199 -4.09 24.59 -2.96
C PRO A 199 -3.45 25.55 -1.96
N HIS A 200 -2.21 25.27 -1.57
CA HIS A 200 -1.42 26.21 -0.77
C HIS A 200 -1.18 27.51 -1.55
N SER A 201 -1.31 28.65 -0.86
CA SER A 201 -1.00 29.94 -1.45
C SER A 201 0.51 30.10 -1.66
N LEU A 202 0.90 30.81 -2.72
CA LEU A 202 2.31 31.08 -3.01
C LEU A 202 3.01 31.80 -1.85
N SER A 203 2.29 32.68 -1.14
CA SER A 203 2.80 33.36 0.04
C SER A 203 2.98 32.44 1.25
N ALA A 204 2.17 31.38 1.40
CA ALA A 204 2.37 30.37 2.44
C ALA A 204 3.61 29.52 2.15
N ILE A 205 3.80 29.13 0.88
CA ILE A 205 4.96 28.37 0.44
C ILE A 205 6.24 29.19 0.67
N ALA A 206 6.27 30.46 0.21
CA ALA A 206 7.43 31.36 0.33
C ALA A 206 7.91 31.53 1.78
N ARG A 207 6.97 31.71 2.71
CA ARG A 207 7.25 31.93 4.13
C ARG A 207 7.93 30.74 4.80
N SER A 208 7.76 29.52 4.28
CA SER A 208 8.36 28.32 4.88
C SER A 208 9.87 28.19 4.67
N PHE A 209 10.47 29.04 3.83
CA PHE A 209 11.91 29.05 3.56
C PHE A 209 12.46 30.47 3.34
N ASP A 210 11.81 31.47 3.92
CA ASP A 210 12.23 32.88 3.94
C ASP A 210 12.56 33.46 2.54
N ALA A 211 11.75 33.10 1.54
CA ALA A 211 11.92 33.56 0.16
C ALA A 211 10.95 34.67 -0.23
N SER A 212 11.35 35.47 -1.24
CA SER A 212 10.47 36.46 -1.83
C SER A 212 9.32 35.79 -2.62
N GLY A 213 8.08 36.23 -2.38
CA GLY A 213 6.90 35.70 -3.06
C GLY A 213 6.93 35.89 -4.59
N GLN A 214 7.67 36.89 -5.08
CA GLN A 214 7.81 37.18 -6.51
C GLN A 214 8.50 36.04 -7.30
N SER A 215 9.44 35.33 -6.67
CA SER A 215 10.11 34.18 -7.28
C SER A 215 9.14 33.01 -7.53
N LEU A 216 8.23 32.76 -6.58
CA LEU A 216 7.18 31.74 -6.69
C LEU A 216 6.07 32.14 -7.66
N THR A 217 5.71 33.43 -7.73
CA THR A 217 4.77 33.91 -8.74
C THR A 217 5.30 33.66 -10.15
N ARG A 218 6.57 34.00 -10.41
CA ARG A 218 7.20 33.71 -11.70
C ARG A 218 7.29 32.23 -12.00
N LEU A 219 7.58 31.38 -11.00
CA LEU A 219 7.57 29.93 -11.17
C LEU A 219 6.15 29.41 -11.50
N ALA A 220 5.13 29.89 -10.80
CA ALA A 220 3.74 29.54 -11.06
C ALA A 220 3.23 30.02 -12.44
N GLN A 221 3.82 31.08 -12.99
CA GLN A 221 3.54 31.55 -14.35
C GLN A 221 4.37 30.85 -15.44
N GLY A 222 5.28 29.95 -15.06
CA GLY A 222 6.20 29.32 -16.02
C GLY A 222 7.25 30.29 -16.57
N GLU A 223 7.50 31.40 -15.88
CA GLU A 223 8.39 32.50 -16.31
C GLU A 223 9.78 32.44 -15.67
N GLY A 224 10.01 31.60 -14.67
CA GLY A 224 11.29 31.48 -13.98
C GLY A 224 11.59 30.08 -13.48
N LEU A 225 12.87 29.85 -13.19
CA LEU A 225 13.34 28.68 -12.43
C LEU A 225 13.58 29.09 -10.98
N PRO A 226 13.29 28.21 -10.01
CA PRO A 226 13.72 28.42 -8.64
C PRO A 226 15.25 28.28 -8.58
N ASN A 227 15.90 29.07 -7.71
CA ASN A 227 17.26 28.77 -7.31
C ASN A 227 17.28 27.51 -6.42
N LEU A 228 18.47 26.93 -6.17
CA LEU A 228 18.60 25.68 -5.40
C LEU A 228 17.98 25.76 -4.00
N ALA A 229 18.15 26.89 -3.31
CA ALA A 229 17.58 27.09 -1.98
C ALA A 229 16.04 27.11 -2.02
N ALA A 230 15.45 27.79 -3.01
CA ALA A 230 14.01 27.82 -3.22
C ALA A 230 13.46 26.44 -3.63
N ALA A 231 14.16 25.71 -4.50
CA ALA A 231 13.77 24.35 -4.88
C ALA A 231 13.75 23.40 -3.67
N ALA A 232 14.80 23.44 -2.84
CA ALA A 232 14.86 22.67 -1.60
C ALA A 232 13.76 23.09 -0.60
N GLY A 233 13.50 24.39 -0.49
CA GLY A 233 12.42 24.93 0.35
C GLY A 233 11.04 24.43 -0.07
N ILE A 234 10.73 24.48 -1.37
CA ILE A 234 9.47 23.96 -1.92
C ILE A 234 9.33 22.46 -1.66
N GLN A 235 10.38 21.68 -1.92
CA GLN A 235 10.36 20.23 -1.74
C GLN A 235 10.13 19.85 -0.27
N ARG A 236 10.82 20.52 0.66
CA ARG A 236 10.61 20.35 2.11
C ARG A 236 9.21 20.73 2.55
N PHE A 237 8.68 21.84 2.03
CA PHE A 237 7.32 22.28 2.33
C PHE A 237 6.27 21.22 1.96
N TYR A 238 6.44 20.56 0.81
CA TYR A 238 5.53 19.52 0.33
C TYR A 238 5.85 18.10 0.81
N GLY A 239 6.93 17.92 1.58
CA GLY A 239 7.40 16.61 2.04
C GLY A 239 7.73 15.67 0.88
N VAL A 240 8.41 16.17 -0.15
CA VAL A 240 8.88 15.36 -1.28
C VAL A 240 10.40 15.29 -1.30
N GLU A 241 10.92 14.24 -1.92
CA GLU A 241 12.36 13.93 -1.97
C GLU A 241 13.20 15.02 -2.66
N GLY A 242 14.47 15.06 -2.29
CA GLY A 242 15.47 15.93 -2.89
C GLY A 242 15.61 15.66 -4.39
N GLY A 243 15.34 16.66 -5.23
CA GLY A 243 15.48 16.55 -6.68
C GLY A 243 14.16 16.45 -7.43
N PHE A 244 13.01 16.33 -6.74
CA PHE A 244 11.70 16.27 -7.38
C PHE A 244 11.48 17.33 -8.47
N LEU A 245 11.90 18.58 -8.25
CA LEU A 245 11.71 19.65 -9.24
C LEU A 245 12.72 19.58 -10.40
N LEU A 246 13.98 19.28 -10.09
CA LEU A 246 15.11 19.51 -10.99
C LEU A 246 15.66 18.25 -11.68
N ALA A 247 15.43 17.07 -11.11
CA ALA A 247 15.86 15.80 -11.69
C ALA A 247 15.23 15.58 -13.05
N ASP A 248 15.93 14.96 -13.99
CA ASP A 248 15.29 14.58 -15.26
C ASP A 248 14.23 13.47 -15.05
N ASP A 249 13.45 13.18 -16.09
CA ASP A 249 12.37 12.20 -16.00
C ASP A 249 12.87 10.78 -15.68
N THR A 250 14.09 10.43 -16.08
CA THR A 250 14.69 9.11 -15.83
C THR A 250 15.15 9.01 -14.38
N GLU A 251 15.85 10.03 -13.89
CA GLU A 251 16.34 10.11 -12.50
C GLU A 251 15.18 10.12 -11.49
N ALA A 252 14.13 10.89 -11.78
CA ALA A 252 12.95 10.97 -10.94
C ALA A 252 12.22 9.61 -10.87
N LEU A 253 12.09 8.90 -12.00
CA LEU A 253 11.49 7.57 -12.03
C LEU A 253 12.33 6.52 -11.33
N ALA A 254 13.65 6.52 -11.52
CA ALA A 254 14.55 5.59 -10.85
C ALA A 254 14.46 5.73 -9.32
N THR A 255 14.41 6.97 -8.83
CA THR A 255 14.26 7.27 -7.40
C THR A 255 12.92 6.77 -6.86
N ALA A 256 11.82 7.04 -7.57
CA ALA A 256 10.49 6.58 -7.17
C ALA A 256 10.37 5.06 -7.17
N LEU A 257 10.90 4.38 -8.18
CA LEU A 257 10.91 2.91 -8.25
C LEU A 257 11.75 2.29 -7.14
N THR A 258 12.90 2.87 -6.80
CA THR A 258 13.74 2.42 -5.69
C THR A 258 13.02 2.55 -4.34
N ALA A 259 12.26 3.63 -4.14
CA ALA A 259 11.45 3.81 -2.93
C ALA A 259 10.35 2.74 -2.83
N ILE A 260 9.63 2.49 -3.93
CA ILE A 260 8.60 1.45 -4.01
C ILE A 260 9.20 0.06 -3.74
N GLU A 261 10.35 -0.26 -4.33
CA GLU A 261 11.06 -1.52 -4.10
C GLU A 261 11.35 -1.73 -2.61
N ARG A 262 11.89 -0.71 -1.92
CA ARG A 262 12.19 -0.79 -0.49
C ARG A 262 10.94 -0.94 0.38
N GLU A 263 9.84 -0.29 0.01
CA GLU A 263 8.55 -0.44 0.71
C GLU A 263 8.02 -1.87 0.56
N LEU A 264 8.10 -2.44 -0.64
CA LEU A 264 7.69 -3.82 -0.92
C LEU A 264 8.57 -4.83 -0.17
N GLU A 265 9.89 -4.66 -0.18
CA GLU A 265 10.81 -5.50 0.61
C GLU A 265 10.52 -5.41 2.13
N CYS A 266 10.13 -4.25 2.62
CA CYS A 266 9.74 -4.08 4.02
C CYS A 266 8.41 -4.79 4.32
N ALA A 267 7.41 -4.65 3.44
CA ALA A 267 6.12 -5.29 3.58
C ALA A 267 6.23 -6.83 3.51
N GLU A 268 7.06 -7.36 2.60
CA GLU A 268 7.34 -8.79 2.51
C GLU A 268 8.01 -9.32 3.79
N ARG A 269 9.01 -8.60 4.32
CA ARG A 269 9.66 -8.97 5.59
C ARG A 269 8.71 -8.93 6.78
N GLN A 270 7.68 -8.08 6.74
CA GLN A 270 6.67 -7.99 7.79
C GLN A 270 5.55 -9.05 7.64
N GLN A 271 5.29 -9.51 6.42
CA GLN A 271 4.33 -10.59 6.14
C GLN A 271 4.93 -11.99 6.27
N GLU A 272 6.25 -12.14 6.12
CA GLU A 272 6.91 -13.40 6.41
C GLU A 272 6.76 -13.77 7.89
N ASN A 273 6.32 -15.01 8.14
CA ASN A 273 6.32 -15.57 9.48
C ASN A 273 7.74 -15.46 10.05
N PRO A 274 7.97 -14.78 11.18
CA PRO A 274 9.31 -14.53 11.70
C PRO A 274 10.07 -15.85 11.96
N MET A 275 9.36 -16.94 12.25
CA MET A 275 9.93 -18.30 12.35
C MET A 275 10.49 -18.79 11.01
N LEU A 276 9.78 -18.56 9.89
CA LEU A 276 10.22 -18.97 8.56
C LEU A 276 11.37 -18.10 8.04
N ALA A 277 11.38 -16.81 8.36
CA ALA A 277 12.49 -15.92 8.04
C ALA A 277 13.78 -16.36 8.76
N VAL A 278 13.69 -16.67 10.06
CA VAL A 278 14.81 -17.20 10.87
C VAL A 278 15.27 -18.57 10.36
N MET A 279 14.35 -19.45 9.96
CA MET A 279 14.68 -20.77 9.41
C MET A 279 15.39 -20.74 8.04
N ARG A 280 15.26 -19.64 7.28
CA ARG A 280 15.97 -19.46 6.00
C ARG A 280 17.29 -18.71 6.17
N ALA A 281 17.32 -17.70 7.04
CA ALA A 281 18.52 -16.91 7.31
C ALA A 281 19.59 -17.70 8.07
N HIS A 282 19.18 -18.67 8.88
CA HIS A 282 20.07 -19.49 9.69
C HIS A 282 19.86 -20.97 9.36
N ASP A 283 20.90 -21.80 9.49
CA ASP A 283 20.82 -23.26 9.29
C ASP A 283 20.08 -23.99 10.44
N VAL A 284 18.91 -23.46 10.80
CA VAL A 284 18.01 -23.99 11.83
C VAL A 284 17.52 -25.37 11.44
N ARG A 285 17.39 -25.66 10.14
CA ARG A 285 16.95 -26.96 9.64
C ARG A 285 17.94 -28.08 9.99
N SER A 286 19.25 -27.82 9.91
CA SER A 286 20.30 -28.75 10.35
C SER A 286 20.28 -28.97 11.87
N ILE A 287 19.99 -27.94 12.65
CA ILE A 287 19.88 -28.02 14.12
C ILE A 287 18.64 -28.83 14.51
N VAL A 288 17.48 -28.52 13.95
CA VAL A 288 16.20 -29.23 14.20
C VAL A 288 16.30 -30.71 13.81
N THR A 289 16.94 -31.01 12.67
CA THR A 289 17.12 -32.40 12.21
C THR A 289 17.98 -33.23 13.17
N ARG A 290 19.01 -32.62 13.78
CA ARG A 290 19.86 -33.28 14.77
C ARG A 290 19.22 -33.33 16.15
N ALA A 291 18.55 -32.25 16.57
CA ALA A 291 17.81 -32.17 17.82
C ALA A 291 16.68 -33.21 17.89
N GLY A 292 16.06 -33.55 16.75
CA GLY A 292 15.07 -34.64 16.62
C GLY A 292 15.54 -36.02 17.08
N ARG A 293 16.85 -36.22 17.27
CA ARG A 293 17.44 -37.48 17.77
C ARG A 293 17.68 -37.46 19.28
N LEU A 294 17.46 -36.33 19.95
CA LEU A 294 17.70 -36.17 21.38
C LEU A 294 16.52 -36.70 22.20
N SER A 295 16.84 -37.20 23.40
CA SER A 295 15.83 -37.53 24.41
C SER A 295 15.19 -36.24 24.97
N PRO A 296 14.03 -36.31 25.64
CA PRO A 296 13.40 -35.12 26.24
C PRO A 296 14.31 -34.34 27.20
N ARG A 297 15.22 -35.03 27.92
CA ARG A 297 16.25 -34.37 28.75
C ARG A 297 17.32 -33.68 27.90
N GLY A 298 17.70 -34.26 26.77
CA GLY A 298 18.61 -33.64 25.80
C GLY A 298 18.00 -32.40 25.14
N TRP A 299 16.69 -32.41 24.87
CA TRP A 299 15.96 -31.22 24.40
C TRP A 299 16.02 -30.07 25.40
N LYS A 300 15.80 -30.36 26.69
CA LYS A 300 15.90 -29.37 27.75
C LYS A 300 17.32 -28.80 27.85
N SER A 301 18.34 -29.66 27.84
CA SER A 301 19.74 -29.22 27.88
C SER A 301 20.16 -28.39 26.66
N LEU A 302 19.60 -28.66 25.48
CA LEU A 302 19.84 -27.86 24.28
C LEU A 302 19.18 -26.47 24.39
N ALA A 303 17.96 -26.39 24.92
CA ALA A 303 17.28 -25.13 25.17
C ALA A 303 18.04 -24.26 26.18
N ASP A 304 18.44 -24.84 27.32
CA ASP A 304 19.21 -24.14 28.34
C ASP A 304 20.55 -23.60 27.79
N HIS A 305 21.19 -24.34 26.88
CA HIS A 305 22.44 -23.91 26.24
C HIS A 305 22.23 -22.76 25.22
N LEU A 306 21.10 -22.77 24.50
CA LEU A 306 20.74 -21.68 23.59
C LEU A 306 20.43 -20.39 24.37
N ASP A 307 19.73 -20.51 25.50
CA ASP A 307 19.44 -19.38 26.38
C ASP A 307 20.73 -18.76 26.95
N ASP A 308 21.70 -19.60 27.35
CA ASP A 308 23.02 -19.15 27.80
C ASP A 308 23.80 -18.41 26.70
N LEU A 309 23.74 -18.89 25.45
CA LEU A 309 24.40 -18.26 24.30
C LEU A 309 23.76 -16.90 23.99
N LEU A 310 22.42 -16.84 23.93
CA LEU A 310 21.67 -15.61 23.68
C LEU A 310 21.87 -14.57 24.80
N ALA A 311 21.99 -15.01 26.06
CA ALA A 311 22.31 -14.13 27.18
C ALA A 311 23.74 -13.57 27.10
N ARG A 312 24.70 -14.32 26.53
CA ARG A 312 26.08 -13.85 26.30
C ARG A 312 26.18 -12.85 25.14
N GLU A 313 25.36 -13.02 24.11
CA GLU A 313 25.29 -12.11 22.95
C GLU A 313 24.43 -10.86 23.21
N GLY A 314 23.85 -10.74 24.42
CA GLY A 314 23.05 -9.58 24.83
C GLY A 314 21.64 -9.55 24.25
N GLN A 315 21.16 -10.68 23.71
CA GLN A 315 19.84 -10.80 23.06
C GLN A 315 18.74 -11.30 24.01
N LEU A 316 19.09 -11.80 25.19
CA LEU A 316 18.16 -12.06 26.30
C LEU A 316 18.64 -11.36 27.57
N GLY A 317 17.72 -10.70 28.28
CA GLY A 317 17.98 -10.19 29.62
C GLY A 317 18.31 -11.37 30.55
N ARG A 318 19.44 -11.28 31.26
CA ARG A 318 19.92 -12.36 32.15
C ARG A 318 18.79 -12.91 33.03
N PRO A 319 18.54 -14.23 33.04
CA PRO A 319 17.59 -14.79 33.99
C PRO A 319 18.14 -14.59 35.41
N ALA A 320 17.29 -14.07 36.29
CA ALA A 320 17.59 -13.94 37.71
C ALA A 320 17.84 -15.34 38.29
N ALA A 321 19.08 -15.58 38.74
CA ALA A 321 19.43 -16.79 39.46
C ALA A 321 18.57 -16.88 40.73
N GLY A 322 17.76 -17.93 40.81
CA GLY A 322 16.82 -18.18 41.90
C GLY A 322 17.51 -18.37 43.24
N ALA A 323 16.82 -17.92 44.29
CA ALA A 323 17.13 -18.22 45.67
C ALA A 323 16.97 -19.72 45.97
N GLY A 324 18.01 -20.30 46.59
CA GLY A 324 17.83 -21.18 47.76
C GLY A 324 18.25 -22.65 47.63
N ARG A 325 18.96 -23.09 48.68
CA ARG A 325 19.25 -24.45 49.19
C ARG A 325 20.57 -25.05 48.71
N ASP A 326 21.45 -25.61 49.55
CA ASP A 326 21.54 -25.96 50.99
C ASP A 326 23.07 -25.93 51.30
N GLY A 327 23.65 -25.82 52.49
CA GLY A 327 23.28 -26.24 53.84
C GLY A 327 24.57 -26.62 54.59
N GLY A 328 24.68 -26.25 55.88
CA GLY A 328 25.57 -26.81 56.93
C GLY A 328 27.09 -26.68 56.75
N ASP A 329 27.94 -26.66 57.77
CA ASP A 329 27.81 -26.75 59.23
C ASP A 329 29.20 -26.45 59.84
N ALA A 330 29.24 -26.22 61.15
CA ALA A 330 30.37 -26.34 62.09
C ALA A 330 31.21 -25.10 62.47
N ALA A 331 30.79 -24.54 63.61
CA ALA A 331 31.56 -24.37 64.86
C ALA A 331 32.76 -23.39 64.92
N ALA A 332 32.69 -22.41 65.83
CA ALA A 332 33.30 -22.51 67.17
C ALA A 332 33.40 -21.14 67.89
N GLY A 333 33.03 -21.13 69.18
CA GLY A 333 33.49 -20.21 70.23
C GLY A 333 32.83 -18.82 70.24
N GLY A 334 32.24 -18.32 71.31
CA GLY A 334 32.23 -18.73 72.72
C GLY A 334 32.14 -17.47 73.58
N HIS A 335 31.33 -17.51 74.66
CA HIS A 335 31.40 -16.62 75.84
C HIS A 335 31.14 -15.10 75.59
N THR A 336 30.42 -14.31 76.39
CA THR A 336 29.77 -14.40 77.71
C THR A 336 28.98 -13.09 77.91
N ALA A 337 27.93 -13.12 78.74
CA ALA A 337 27.53 -12.17 79.81
C ALA A 337 27.85 -10.66 79.67
N GLU A 338 27.16 -9.66 80.22
CA GLU A 338 26.03 -9.43 81.13
C GLU A 338 26.01 -7.89 81.32
N GLY A 339 24.87 -7.30 81.70
CA GLY A 339 24.78 -6.00 82.40
C GLY A 339 25.10 -4.75 81.56
N GLY A 340 24.45 -3.60 81.72
CA GLY A 340 23.87 -2.99 82.91
C GLY A 340 24.67 -1.74 83.29
N ASP A 341 23.97 -0.60 83.40
CA ASP A 341 24.39 0.74 83.87
C ASP A 341 25.30 1.56 82.93
N VAL A 342 25.11 2.87 82.68
CA VAL A 342 24.49 3.99 83.43
C VAL A 342 23.74 4.93 82.47
#